data_AF-A0A957KIQ5-F1
#
_entry.id   AF-A0A957KIQ5-F1
#
_cell.length_a   1.000
_cell.length_b   1.000
_cell.length_c   1.000
_cell.angle_alpha   90.00
_cell.angle_beta   90.00
_cell.angle_gamma   90.00
#
_symmetry.space_group_name_H-M   'P 1'
#
loop_
_entity.id
_entity.type
_entity.pdbx_description
1 polymer ?
#
loop_
_entity_poly.entity_id
_entity_poly.type
_entity_poly.pdbx_seq_one_letter_code
_entity_poly.pdbx_strand_id
1 'polypeptide(L)'
;MTMEQLEQEFPQLQSALKSFILRMTASVQDAEDIVQETYLKARNSINSFRGESSLKTWLFAIGANLARDLLRQRKRWPENVTDICKDAALGNPEFFQEAMTIRHNSPQGEFEIKEHVAFCLTCVAKSLPLEQQLVLMLREVYRFSTRETAQIIDQSEAMVKYHLHEARQTMIAIFDRRCALINKAGICHQCTELNGIFNPKQDTQVELIKLKLVRDAEKGDKEALFDLRLQILQELDPFDSGAAALQLHHLEHNRQVMARNLGEDI
;
A
#
# COMPACT_ATOMS: atom_id res chain seq x y z
N MET A 1 -22.04 2.62 22.60
CA MET A 1 -20.86 3.47 22.38
C MET A 1 -21.30 4.91 22.51
N THR A 2 -20.64 5.72 23.35
CA THR A 2 -20.93 7.15 23.49
C THR A 2 -20.00 7.99 22.61
N MET A 3 -20.33 9.28 22.45
CA MET A 3 -19.46 10.24 21.75
C MET A 3 -18.07 10.33 22.39
N GLU A 4 -18.03 10.40 23.71
CA GLU A 4 -16.80 10.50 24.48
C GLU A 4 -15.90 9.26 24.30
N GLN A 5 -16.51 8.06 24.23
CA GLN A 5 -15.76 6.84 23.94
C GLN A 5 -15.17 6.85 22.52
N LEU A 6 -15.92 7.33 21.52
CA LEU A 6 -15.41 7.49 20.16
C LEU A 6 -14.22 8.46 20.12
N GLU A 7 -14.30 9.59 20.81
CA GLU A 7 -13.22 10.59 20.89
C GLU A 7 -11.94 10.01 21.51
N GLN A 8 -12.07 9.11 22.48
CA GLN A 8 -10.93 8.45 23.13
C GLN A 8 -10.34 7.30 22.31
N GLU A 9 -11.17 6.52 21.62
CA GLU A 9 -10.74 5.32 20.89
C GLU A 9 -10.29 5.61 19.45
N PHE A 10 -10.88 6.61 18.77
CA PHE A 10 -10.59 6.90 17.37
C PHE A 10 -9.10 7.19 17.09
N PRO A 11 -8.38 8.01 17.89
CA PRO A 11 -6.96 8.28 17.65
C PRO A 11 -6.08 7.02 17.63
N GLN A 12 -6.45 5.99 18.41
CA GLN A 12 -5.71 4.73 18.48
C GLN A 12 -5.89 3.88 17.21
N LEU A 13 -6.99 4.08 16.49
CA LEU A 13 -7.34 3.38 15.26
C LEU A 13 -6.99 4.19 14.01
N GLN A 14 -6.75 5.49 14.17
CA GLN A 14 -6.54 6.45 13.09
C GLN A 14 -5.31 6.13 12.23
N SER A 15 -4.16 5.77 12.83
CA SER A 15 -2.94 5.46 12.05
C SER A 15 -3.16 4.23 11.15
N ALA A 16 -3.77 3.17 11.68
CA ALA A 16 -4.09 1.98 10.90
C ALA A 16 -5.09 2.28 9.77
N LEU A 17 -6.10 3.11 10.03
CA LEU A 17 -7.04 3.54 9.00
C LEU A 17 -6.35 4.41 7.94
N LYS A 18 -5.56 5.41 8.35
CA LYS A 18 -4.85 6.33 7.44
C LYS A 18 -3.89 5.55 6.51
N SER A 19 -3.11 4.63 7.07
CA SER A 19 -2.23 3.78 6.26
C SER A 19 -3.01 2.89 5.30
N PHE A 20 -4.19 2.37 5.71
CA PHE A 20 -5.03 1.56 4.83
C PHE A 20 -5.52 2.39 3.66
N ILE A 21 -6.06 3.58 3.93
CA ILE A 21 -6.55 4.46 2.88
C ILE A 21 -5.40 4.90 1.96
N LEU A 22 -4.22 5.24 2.49
CA LEU A 22 -3.05 5.56 1.68
C LEU A 22 -2.70 4.40 0.72
N ARG A 23 -2.71 3.16 1.21
CA ARG A 23 -2.43 1.98 0.38
C ARG A 23 -3.52 1.71 -0.67
N MET A 24 -4.74 2.17 -0.41
CA MET A 24 -5.83 2.12 -1.37
C MET A 24 -5.74 3.22 -2.42
N THR A 25 -5.49 4.47 -2.01
CA THR A 25 -5.57 5.67 -2.86
C THR A 25 -4.27 6.03 -3.54
N ALA A 26 -3.12 5.68 -2.94
CA ALA A 26 -1.79 6.18 -3.27
C ALA A 26 -1.67 7.72 -3.15
N SER A 27 -2.50 8.34 -2.28
CA SER A 27 -2.55 9.78 -2.06
C SER A 27 -2.62 10.09 -0.58
N VAL A 28 -1.69 10.92 -0.09
CA VAL A 28 -1.70 11.39 1.30
C VAL A 28 -2.92 12.26 1.56
N GLN A 29 -3.23 13.16 0.62
CA GLN A 29 -4.38 14.06 0.72
C GLN A 29 -5.69 13.26 0.81
N ASP A 30 -5.91 12.32 -0.12
CA ASP A 30 -7.13 11.49 -0.07
C ASP A 30 -7.20 10.69 1.23
N ALA A 31 -6.06 10.22 1.75
CA ALA A 31 -6.02 9.48 3.01
C ALA A 31 -6.39 10.34 4.21
N GLU A 32 -5.93 11.60 4.26
CA GLU A 32 -6.28 12.55 5.32
C GLU A 32 -7.76 12.95 5.24
N ASP A 33 -8.25 13.28 4.05
CA ASP A 33 -9.64 13.68 3.83
C ASP A 33 -10.62 12.55 4.18
N ILE A 34 -10.33 11.32 3.72
CA ILE A 34 -11.20 10.17 4.03
C ILE A 34 -11.16 9.82 5.51
N VAL A 35 -10.01 9.92 6.19
CA VAL A 35 -9.93 9.66 7.64
C VAL A 35 -10.74 10.71 8.41
N GLN A 36 -10.63 11.98 8.02
CA GLN A 36 -11.42 13.05 8.63
C GLN A 36 -12.91 12.84 8.38
N GLU A 37 -13.32 12.54 7.15
CA GLU A 37 -14.73 12.28 6.83
C GLU A 37 -15.25 11.02 7.53
N THR A 38 -14.40 9.99 7.68
CA THR A 38 -14.72 8.79 8.47
C THR A 38 -15.04 9.15 9.91
N TYR A 39 -14.21 9.99 10.55
CA TYR A 39 -14.47 10.49 11.90
C TYR A 39 -15.79 11.24 11.98
N LEU A 40 -16.06 12.17 11.06
CA LEU A 40 -17.28 12.96 11.04
C LEU A 40 -18.54 12.09 10.85
N LYS A 41 -18.50 11.11 9.93
CA LYS A 41 -19.60 10.16 9.73
C LYS A 41 -19.81 9.27 10.95
N ALA A 42 -18.73 8.75 11.55
CA ALA A 42 -18.80 7.96 12.78
C ALA A 42 -19.42 8.78 13.91
N ARG A 43 -18.98 10.03 14.08
CA ARG A 43 -19.52 10.98 15.07
C ARG A 43 -21.03 11.16 14.91
N ASN A 44 -21.48 11.44 13.68
CA ASN A 44 -22.89 11.69 13.39
C ASN A 44 -23.78 10.44 13.54
N SER A 45 -23.21 9.24 13.43
CA SER A 45 -23.93 7.96 13.48
C SER A 45 -23.65 7.15 14.74
N ILE A 46 -22.93 7.69 15.74
CA ILE A 46 -22.50 6.94 16.92
C ILE A 46 -23.67 6.35 17.71
N ASN A 47 -24.80 7.07 17.78
CA ASN A 47 -26.02 6.61 18.47
C ASN A 47 -26.68 5.41 17.76
N SER A 48 -26.35 5.18 16.48
CA SER A 48 -26.84 4.05 15.69
C SER A 48 -25.90 2.84 15.71
N PHE A 49 -24.72 2.97 16.32
CA PHE A 49 -23.77 1.86 16.43
C PHE A 49 -24.28 0.80 17.41
N ARG A 50 -24.74 -0.32 16.86
CA ARG A 50 -25.38 -1.43 17.61
C ARG A 50 -24.41 -2.37 18.32
N GLY A 51 -23.09 -2.23 18.11
CA GLY A 51 -22.09 -3.12 18.71
C GLY A 51 -22.06 -4.54 18.11
N GLU A 52 -22.63 -4.74 16.93
CA GLU A 52 -22.63 -6.02 16.19
C GLU A 52 -21.25 -6.36 15.58
N SER A 53 -20.33 -5.38 15.58
CA SER A 53 -18.91 -5.51 15.21
C SER A 53 -18.05 -4.74 16.21
N SER A 54 -16.73 -4.90 16.13
CA SER A 54 -15.82 -3.99 16.86
C SER A 54 -15.91 -2.56 16.32
N LEU A 55 -15.50 -1.56 17.12
CA LEU A 55 -15.37 -0.18 16.64
C LEU A 55 -14.41 -0.09 15.45
N LYS A 56 -13.28 -0.82 15.51
CA LYS A 56 -12.30 -0.91 14.41
C LYS A 56 -12.96 -1.39 13.11
N THR A 57 -13.70 -2.49 13.15
CA THR A 57 -14.40 -3.03 11.98
C THR A 57 -15.38 -2.00 11.40
N TRP A 58 -16.12 -1.30 12.27
CA TRP A 58 -17.09 -0.30 11.84
C TRP A 58 -16.44 0.95 11.22
N LEU A 59 -15.38 1.48 11.82
CA LEU A 59 -14.63 2.61 11.27
C LEU A 59 -13.98 2.25 9.92
N PHE A 60 -13.42 1.05 9.80
CA PHE A 60 -12.90 0.55 8.53
C PHE A 60 -13.99 0.35 7.49
N ALA A 61 -15.21 -0.06 7.88
CA ALA A 61 -16.34 -0.13 6.95
C ALA A 61 -16.68 1.26 6.37
N ILE A 62 -16.73 2.29 7.23
CA ILE A 62 -16.98 3.67 6.79
C ILE A 62 -15.85 4.15 5.84
N GLY A 63 -14.59 4.02 6.26
CA GLY A 63 -13.45 4.48 5.46
C GLY A 63 -13.24 3.69 4.16
N ALA A 64 -13.45 2.37 4.18
CA ALA A 64 -13.38 1.54 2.98
C ALA A 64 -14.48 1.90 1.98
N ASN A 65 -15.70 2.23 2.44
CA ASN A 65 -16.76 2.70 1.57
C ASN A 65 -16.41 4.05 0.91
N LEU A 66 -15.91 5.01 1.69
CA LEU A 66 -15.43 6.29 1.17
C LEU A 66 -14.32 6.13 0.13
N ALA A 67 -13.30 5.33 0.43
CA ALA A 67 -12.23 5.02 -0.53
C ALA A 67 -12.76 4.28 -1.76
N ARG A 68 -13.70 3.35 -1.58
CA ARG A 68 -14.31 2.61 -2.70
C ARG A 68 -15.07 3.54 -3.63
N ASP A 69 -15.86 4.47 -3.10
CA ASP A 69 -16.63 5.41 -3.91
C ASP A 69 -15.73 6.40 -4.66
N LEU A 70 -14.66 6.87 -4.03
CA LEU A 70 -13.62 7.65 -4.69
C LEU A 70 -12.95 6.86 -5.83
N LEU A 71 -12.55 5.61 -5.56
CA LEU A 71 -11.79 4.78 -6.49
C LEU A 71 -12.65 4.19 -7.62
N ARG A 72 -13.97 4.10 -7.47
CA ARG A 72 -14.89 3.69 -8.55
C ARG A 72 -14.89 4.67 -9.72
N GLN A 73 -14.55 5.93 -9.45
CA GLN A 73 -14.47 6.98 -10.46
C GLN A 73 -13.08 7.04 -11.12
N ARG A 74 -12.10 6.31 -10.58
CA ARG A 74 -10.73 6.26 -11.06
C ARG A 74 -10.45 4.97 -11.83
N LYS A 75 -9.63 5.07 -12.87
CA LYS A 75 -9.11 3.94 -13.63
C LYS A 75 -8.07 3.19 -12.78
N ARG A 76 -7.99 1.88 -13.01
CA ARG A 76 -7.00 1.02 -12.37
C ARG A 76 -5.65 1.18 -13.05
N TRP A 77 -4.57 1.03 -12.28
CA TRP A 77 -3.22 1.13 -12.82
C TRP A 77 -2.92 -0.12 -13.66
N PRO A 78 -2.04 -0.06 -14.67
CA PRO A 78 -1.65 -1.26 -15.40
C PRO A 78 -0.61 -2.06 -14.60
N GLU A 79 -0.44 -3.34 -14.92
CA GLU A 79 0.54 -4.22 -14.25
C GLU A 79 2.00 -3.71 -14.39
N ASN A 80 2.29 -2.98 -15.47
CA ASN A 80 3.60 -2.37 -15.73
C ASN A 80 3.76 -0.96 -15.14
N VAL A 81 2.94 -0.56 -14.16
CA VAL A 81 3.03 0.75 -13.51
C VAL A 81 4.44 1.08 -13.00
N THR A 82 5.19 0.09 -12.53
CA THR A 82 6.57 0.30 -12.09
C THR A 82 7.46 0.82 -13.22
N ASP A 83 7.28 0.33 -14.45
CA ASP A 83 8.08 0.74 -15.61
C ASP A 83 7.68 2.14 -16.07
N ILE A 84 6.37 2.39 -16.19
CA ILE A 84 5.83 3.70 -16.59
C ILE A 84 6.35 4.80 -15.66
N CYS A 85 6.25 4.58 -14.34
CA CYS A 85 6.71 5.55 -13.36
C CYS A 85 8.24 5.66 -13.31
N LYS A 86 8.98 4.58 -13.58
CA LYS A 86 10.44 4.64 -13.71
C LYS A 86 10.84 5.59 -14.84
N ASP A 87 10.25 5.38 -16.01
CA ASP A 87 10.60 6.14 -17.21
C ASP A 87 10.24 7.62 -17.04
N ALA A 88 9.09 7.90 -16.41
CA ALA A 88 8.69 9.25 -16.06
C ALA A 88 9.64 9.92 -15.05
N ALA A 89 10.09 9.19 -14.02
CA ALA A 89 11.06 9.69 -13.05
C ALA A 89 12.42 9.99 -13.71
N LEU A 90 12.93 9.10 -14.56
CA LEU A 90 14.20 9.29 -15.30
C LEU A 90 14.17 10.51 -16.23
N GLY A 91 12.98 10.85 -16.75
CA GLY A 91 12.75 12.06 -17.54
C GLY A 91 12.51 13.34 -16.72
N ASN A 92 12.55 13.28 -15.39
CA ASN A 92 12.23 14.40 -14.49
C ASN A 92 13.38 14.66 -13.50
N PRO A 93 14.33 15.54 -13.85
CA PRO A 93 15.45 15.90 -12.97
C PRO A 93 15.00 16.50 -11.62
N GLU A 94 13.92 17.29 -11.61
CA GLU A 94 13.39 17.93 -10.40
C GLU A 94 12.94 16.89 -9.37
N PHE A 95 12.29 15.81 -9.82
CA PHE A 95 11.87 14.70 -8.96
C PHE A 95 13.04 14.11 -8.15
N PHE A 96 14.19 13.88 -8.81
CA PHE A 96 15.37 13.35 -8.14
C PHE A 96 16.07 14.37 -7.24
N GLN A 97 16.07 15.65 -7.61
CA GLN A 97 16.60 16.72 -6.74
C GLN A 97 15.80 16.81 -5.43
N GLU A 98 14.48 16.76 -5.51
CA GLU A 98 13.61 16.74 -4.34
C GLU A 98 13.81 15.47 -3.50
N ALA A 99 13.88 14.29 -4.15
CA ALA A 99 14.14 13.03 -3.47
C ALA A 99 15.48 13.03 -2.71
N MET A 100 16.55 13.57 -3.31
CA MET A 100 17.85 13.73 -2.64
C MET A 100 17.79 14.74 -1.48
N THR A 101 17.04 15.82 -1.65
CA THR A 101 16.81 16.83 -0.60
C THR A 101 16.11 16.20 0.60
N ILE A 102 15.05 15.41 0.36
CA ILE A 102 14.35 14.65 1.40
C ILE A 102 15.32 13.71 2.11
N ARG A 103 16.10 12.94 1.34
CA ARG A 103 17.09 12.01 1.90
C ARG A 103 18.11 12.69 2.81
N HIS A 104 18.58 13.88 2.44
CA HIS A 104 19.61 14.58 3.22
C HIS A 104 19.06 15.29 4.45
N ASN A 105 17.81 15.77 4.39
CA ASN A 105 17.29 16.71 5.38
C ASN A 105 16.19 16.12 6.28
N SER A 106 15.68 14.93 5.97
CA SER A 106 14.63 14.27 6.75
C SER A 106 15.18 13.07 7.53
N PRO A 107 14.89 12.94 8.83
CA PRO A 107 15.10 11.70 9.58
C PRO A 107 14.33 10.50 9.01
N GLN A 108 13.24 10.76 8.25
CA GLN A 108 12.45 9.75 7.53
C GLN A 108 12.80 9.71 6.03
N GLY A 109 14.01 10.16 5.66
CA GLY A 109 14.49 10.22 4.29
C GLY A 109 15.44 9.08 3.90
N GLU A 110 15.72 8.13 4.79
CA GLU A 110 16.59 7.00 4.48
C GLU A 110 16.01 6.16 3.34
N PHE A 111 16.85 5.55 2.52
CA PHE A 111 16.39 4.55 1.57
C PHE A 111 16.73 3.18 2.09
N GLU A 112 15.72 2.32 2.19
CA GLU A 112 15.86 0.95 2.65
C GLU A 112 15.07 0.04 1.71
N ILE A 113 15.66 -1.10 1.36
CA ILE A 113 15.12 -1.96 0.30
C ILE A 113 13.74 -2.52 0.70
N LYS A 114 13.53 -2.86 1.99
CA LYS A 114 12.24 -3.37 2.47
C LYS A 114 11.12 -2.32 2.33
N GLU A 115 11.41 -1.05 2.60
CA GLU A 115 10.50 0.07 2.40
C GLU A 115 10.13 0.16 0.91
N HIS A 116 11.10 0.13 0.01
CA HIS A 116 10.77 0.13 -1.42
C HIS A 116 9.94 -1.10 -1.84
N VAL A 117 10.16 -2.29 -1.25
CA VAL A 117 9.32 -3.47 -1.47
C VAL A 117 7.86 -3.22 -1.05
N ALA A 118 7.62 -2.55 0.08
CA ALA A 118 6.27 -2.18 0.54
C ALA A 118 5.59 -1.15 -0.38
N PHE A 119 6.33 -0.13 -0.79
CA PHE A 119 5.91 0.86 -1.76
C PHE A 119 5.55 0.22 -3.11
N CYS A 120 6.41 -0.67 -3.61
CA CYS A 120 6.20 -1.39 -4.86
C CYS A 120 4.91 -2.22 -4.81
N LEU A 121 4.67 -2.97 -3.73
CA LEU A 121 3.42 -3.73 -3.58
C LEU A 121 2.19 -2.81 -3.57
N THR A 122 2.27 -1.66 -2.89
CA THR A 122 1.18 -0.68 -2.87
C THR A 122 0.85 -0.19 -4.28
N CYS A 123 1.87 0.13 -5.09
CA CYS A 123 1.67 0.54 -6.48
C CYS A 123 1.09 -0.59 -7.34
N VAL A 124 1.68 -1.80 -7.28
CA VAL A 124 1.24 -2.93 -8.10
C VAL A 124 -0.16 -3.39 -7.73
N ALA A 125 -0.55 -3.35 -6.45
CA ALA A 125 -1.90 -3.69 -6.00
C ALA A 125 -2.98 -2.76 -6.60
N LYS A 126 -2.61 -1.57 -7.09
CA LYS A 126 -3.52 -0.69 -7.82
C LYS A 126 -3.92 -1.21 -9.21
N SER A 127 -3.25 -2.26 -9.70
CA SER A 127 -3.65 -2.95 -10.93
C SER A 127 -4.75 -3.98 -10.74
N LEU A 128 -4.97 -4.43 -9.51
CA LEU A 128 -6.07 -5.34 -9.21
C LEU A 128 -7.42 -4.66 -9.44
N PRO A 129 -8.49 -5.41 -9.79
CA PRO A 129 -9.86 -4.98 -9.58
C PRO A 129 -10.07 -4.44 -8.16
N LEU A 130 -10.90 -3.41 -8.00
CA LEU A 130 -11.02 -2.66 -6.75
C LEU A 130 -11.35 -3.56 -5.53
N GLU A 131 -12.31 -4.47 -5.69
CA GLU A 131 -12.71 -5.38 -4.61
C GLU A 131 -11.59 -6.38 -4.24
N GLN A 132 -10.80 -6.81 -5.23
CA GLN A 132 -9.62 -7.65 -4.98
C GLN A 132 -8.54 -6.89 -4.20
N GLN A 133 -8.27 -5.62 -4.54
CA GLN A 133 -7.35 -4.77 -3.77
C GLN A 133 -7.84 -4.57 -2.33
N LEU A 134 -9.12 -4.22 -2.15
CA LEU A 134 -9.72 -4.02 -0.82
C LEU A 134 -9.56 -5.27 0.04
N VAL A 135 -9.98 -6.42 -0.48
CA VAL A 135 -9.92 -7.69 0.24
C VAL A 135 -8.47 -8.06 0.56
N LEU A 136 -7.54 -7.93 -0.40
CA LEU A 136 -6.12 -8.21 -0.16
C LEU A 136 -5.58 -7.38 1.01
N MET A 137 -5.80 -6.06 0.99
CA MET A 137 -5.30 -5.17 2.03
C MET A 137 -5.94 -5.48 3.39
N LEU A 138 -7.27 -5.60 3.46
CA LEU A 138 -7.97 -5.86 4.72
C LEU A 138 -7.55 -7.20 5.34
N ARG A 139 -7.43 -8.25 4.53
CA ARG A 139 -7.10 -9.62 4.96
C ARG A 139 -5.64 -9.80 5.30
N GLU A 140 -4.77 -9.41 4.38
CA GLU A 140 -3.36 -9.78 4.44
C GLU A 140 -2.51 -8.71 5.10
N VAL A 141 -2.92 -7.44 5.09
CA VAL A 141 -2.12 -6.35 5.68
C VAL A 141 -2.69 -5.93 7.02
N TYR A 142 -4.01 -5.73 7.10
CA TYR A 142 -4.69 -5.27 8.32
C TYR A 142 -5.28 -6.39 9.19
N ARG A 143 -5.13 -7.64 8.73
CA ARG A 143 -5.45 -8.88 9.45
C ARG A 143 -6.89 -8.99 9.94
N PHE A 144 -7.85 -8.44 9.19
CA PHE A 144 -9.26 -8.69 9.45
C PHE A 144 -9.63 -10.14 9.11
N SER A 145 -10.54 -10.72 9.90
CA SER A 145 -11.12 -12.02 9.61
C SER A 145 -12.04 -11.99 8.38
N THR A 146 -12.52 -13.15 7.92
CA THR A 146 -13.30 -13.25 6.67
C THR A 146 -14.64 -12.58 6.89
N ARG A 147 -15.21 -12.86 8.06
CA ARG A 147 -16.42 -12.26 8.58
C ARG A 147 -16.31 -10.74 8.73
N GLU A 148 -15.23 -10.23 9.34
CA GLU A 148 -15.05 -8.78 9.47
C GLU A 148 -14.85 -8.11 8.11
N THR A 149 -14.07 -8.73 7.22
CA THR A 149 -13.88 -8.20 5.85
C THR A 149 -15.20 -8.15 5.10
N ALA A 150 -16.00 -9.22 5.19
CA ALA A 150 -17.34 -9.30 4.60
C ALA A 150 -18.25 -8.18 5.11
N GLN A 151 -18.21 -7.88 6.41
CA GLN A 151 -18.91 -6.75 7.00
C GLN A 151 -18.38 -5.39 6.50
N ILE A 152 -17.05 -5.24 6.37
CA ILE A 152 -16.42 -3.98 5.94
C ILE A 152 -16.79 -3.62 4.50
N ILE A 153 -16.76 -4.58 3.57
CA ILE A 153 -17.01 -4.32 2.14
C ILE A 153 -18.45 -4.57 1.72
N ASP A 154 -19.32 -4.99 2.65
CA ASP A 154 -20.71 -5.36 2.42
C ASP A 154 -20.87 -6.45 1.33
N GLN A 155 -20.20 -7.59 1.54
CA GLN A 155 -20.26 -8.75 0.65
C GLN A 155 -20.33 -10.06 1.46
N SER A 156 -20.64 -11.17 0.79
CA SER A 156 -20.63 -12.48 1.44
C SER A 156 -19.21 -12.97 1.75
N GLU A 157 -19.05 -13.78 2.79
CA GLU A 157 -17.75 -14.42 3.10
C GLU A 157 -17.21 -15.27 1.94
N ALA A 158 -18.10 -15.82 1.10
CA ALA A 158 -17.72 -16.55 -0.11
C ALA A 158 -17.06 -15.63 -1.13
N MET A 159 -17.62 -14.44 -1.37
CA MET A 159 -17.02 -13.43 -2.26
C MET A 159 -15.68 -12.92 -1.72
N VAL A 160 -15.56 -12.73 -0.40
CA VAL A 160 -14.27 -12.37 0.22
C VAL A 160 -13.21 -13.43 -0.06
N LYS A 161 -13.53 -14.73 0.11
CA LYS A 161 -12.58 -15.82 -0.18
C LYS A 161 -12.18 -15.85 -1.65
N TYR A 162 -13.15 -15.66 -2.55
CA TYR A 162 -12.90 -15.59 -3.99
C TYR A 162 -11.98 -14.40 -4.35
N HIS A 163 -12.32 -13.19 -3.93
CA HIS A 163 -11.52 -12.00 -4.20
C HIS A 163 -10.11 -12.10 -3.64
N LEU A 164 -9.94 -12.68 -2.45
CA LEU A 164 -8.62 -12.90 -1.88
C LEU A 164 -7.80 -13.87 -2.73
N HIS A 165 -8.40 -14.99 -3.15
CA HIS A 165 -7.74 -15.97 -3.99
C HIS A 165 -7.26 -15.35 -5.32
N GLU A 166 -8.15 -14.65 -6.03
CA GLU A 166 -7.83 -14.00 -7.31
C GLU A 166 -6.76 -12.92 -7.15
N ALA A 167 -6.84 -12.11 -6.08
CA ALA A 167 -5.86 -11.08 -5.78
C ALA A 167 -4.47 -11.69 -5.58
N ARG A 168 -4.37 -12.77 -4.79
CA ARG A 168 -3.11 -13.48 -4.54
C ARG A 168 -2.54 -14.06 -5.84
N GLN A 169 -3.35 -14.78 -6.62
CA GLN A 169 -2.90 -15.38 -7.89
C GLN A 169 -2.34 -14.32 -8.85
N THR A 170 -3.06 -13.20 -8.99
CA THR A 170 -2.65 -12.09 -9.86
C THR A 170 -1.33 -11.46 -9.39
N MET A 171 -1.23 -11.10 -8.10
CA MET A 171 -0.03 -10.48 -7.54
C MET A 171 1.19 -11.40 -7.60
N ILE A 172 1.01 -12.69 -7.30
CA ILE A 172 2.05 -13.72 -7.42
C ILE A 172 2.56 -13.78 -8.86
N ALA A 173 1.66 -13.87 -9.84
CA ALA A 173 2.03 -13.95 -11.25
C ALA A 173 2.78 -12.70 -11.73
N ILE A 174 2.34 -11.50 -11.32
CA ILE A 174 3.00 -10.23 -11.65
C ILE A 174 4.43 -10.22 -11.09
N PHE A 175 4.59 -10.50 -9.79
CA PHE A 175 5.91 -10.45 -9.16
C PHE A 175 6.86 -11.53 -9.66
N ASP A 176 6.36 -12.75 -9.87
CA ASP A 176 7.15 -13.84 -10.42
C ASP A 176 7.72 -13.48 -11.81
N ARG A 177 6.91 -12.85 -12.66
CA ARG A 177 7.35 -12.49 -14.02
C ARG A 177 8.27 -11.26 -14.05
N ARG A 178 8.07 -10.30 -13.13
CA ARG A 178 8.66 -8.96 -13.25
C ARG A 178 9.72 -8.65 -12.21
N CYS A 179 9.67 -9.18 -11.00
CA CYS A 179 10.56 -8.73 -9.91
C CYS A 179 11.90 -9.47 -9.90
N ALA A 180 12.99 -8.76 -10.20
CA ALA A 180 14.34 -9.33 -10.21
C ALA A 180 14.84 -9.77 -8.83
N LEU A 181 14.22 -9.31 -7.73
CA LEU A 181 14.58 -9.74 -6.37
C LEU A 181 14.19 -11.18 -6.07
N ILE A 182 13.17 -11.72 -6.75
CA ILE A 182 12.64 -13.06 -6.46
C ILE A 182 12.73 -14.00 -7.66
N ASN A 183 12.86 -13.48 -8.88
CA ASN A 183 13.08 -14.28 -10.08
C ASN A 183 14.27 -13.71 -10.87
N LYS A 184 15.26 -14.56 -11.18
CA LYS A 184 16.45 -14.19 -11.96
C LYS A 184 16.12 -13.75 -13.40
N ALA A 185 14.95 -14.13 -13.92
CA ALA A 185 14.43 -13.68 -15.22
C ALA A 185 13.51 -12.44 -15.11
N GLY A 186 13.30 -11.91 -13.91
CA GLY A 186 12.51 -10.69 -13.69
C GLY A 186 13.20 -9.47 -14.29
N ILE A 187 12.40 -8.60 -14.92
CA ILE A 187 12.90 -7.43 -15.67
C ILE A 187 12.99 -6.13 -14.86
N CYS A 188 12.35 -6.08 -13.69
CA CYS A 188 12.33 -4.90 -12.83
C CYS A 188 13.45 -4.96 -11.79
N HIS A 189 14.36 -3.99 -11.86
CA HIS A 189 15.54 -3.83 -11.00
C HIS A 189 15.45 -2.61 -10.07
N GLN A 190 14.27 -1.99 -9.93
CA GLN A 190 14.12 -0.72 -9.20
C GLN A 190 14.67 -0.76 -7.77
N CYS A 191 14.46 -1.86 -7.05
CA CYS A 191 14.96 -2.00 -5.67
C CYS A 191 16.49 -1.86 -5.59
N THR A 192 17.21 -2.46 -6.53
CA THR A 192 18.68 -2.40 -6.59
C THR A 192 19.18 -1.10 -7.20
N GLU A 193 18.49 -0.58 -8.22
CA GLU A 193 18.84 0.70 -8.87
C GLU A 193 18.71 1.86 -7.89
N LEU A 194 17.58 1.96 -7.18
CA LEU A 194 17.36 2.99 -6.17
C LEU A 194 18.31 2.85 -4.99
N ASN A 195 18.66 1.62 -4.57
CA ASN A 195 19.69 1.43 -3.55
C ASN A 195 21.05 1.96 -4.01
N GLY A 196 21.43 1.75 -5.28
CA GLY A 196 22.66 2.31 -5.84
C GLY A 196 22.66 3.85 -5.88
N ILE A 197 21.51 4.46 -6.18
CA ILE A 197 21.34 5.92 -6.23
C ILE A 197 21.41 6.52 -4.82
N PHE A 198 20.59 6.00 -3.90
CA PHE A 198 20.44 6.58 -2.58
C PHE A 198 21.47 6.05 -1.58
N ASN A 199 22.07 4.88 -1.77
CA ASN A 199 23.08 4.33 -0.85
C ASN A 199 24.37 3.93 -1.60
N PRO A 200 25.06 4.88 -2.26
CA PRO A 200 26.20 4.57 -3.15
C PRO A 200 27.42 3.96 -2.44
N LYS A 201 27.50 4.05 -1.11
CA LYS A 201 28.57 3.47 -0.29
C LYS A 201 28.20 2.11 0.31
N GLN A 202 26.96 1.65 0.13
CA GLN A 202 26.46 0.41 0.71
C GLN A 202 26.61 -0.73 -0.29
N ASP A 203 27.04 -1.91 0.18
CA ASP A 203 27.02 -3.10 -0.64
C ASP A 203 25.58 -3.60 -0.77
N THR A 204 25.01 -3.45 -1.97
CA THR A 204 23.62 -3.83 -2.24
C THR A 204 23.40 -5.33 -2.05
N GLN A 205 24.39 -6.19 -2.37
CA GLN A 205 24.23 -7.64 -2.20
C GLN A 205 24.12 -8.02 -0.72
N VAL A 206 24.88 -7.35 0.14
CA VAL A 206 24.82 -7.55 1.60
C VAL A 206 23.43 -7.18 2.13
N GLU A 207 22.85 -6.06 1.70
CA GLU A 207 21.51 -5.65 2.13
C GLU A 207 20.41 -6.57 1.64
N LEU A 208 20.50 -7.00 0.37
CA LEU A 208 19.54 -7.94 -0.20
C LEU A 208 19.47 -9.24 0.61
N ILE A 209 20.61 -9.78 1.02
CA ILE A 209 20.67 -11.02 1.81
C ILE A 209 20.05 -10.83 3.21
N LYS A 210 19.92 -9.62 3.73
CA LYS A 210 19.19 -9.39 5.01
C LYS A 210 17.69 -9.66 4.86
N LEU A 211 17.12 -9.51 3.67
CA LEU A 211 15.72 -9.78 3.40
C LEU A 211 15.48 -11.29 3.28
N LYS A 212 14.64 -11.84 4.16
CA LYS A 212 14.21 -13.25 4.08
C LYS A 212 13.58 -13.57 2.72
N LEU A 213 12.83 -12.62 2.15
CA LEU A 213 12.26 -12.68 0.80
C LEU A 213 13.30 -13.03 -0.26
N VAL A 214 14.49 -12.43 -0.20
CA VAL A 214 15.56 -12.67 -1.18
C VAL A 214 16.27 -13.98 -0.89
N ARG A 215 16.57 -14.27 0.38
CA ARG A 215 17.23 -15.54 0.76
C ARG A 215 16.41 -16.77 0.37
N ASP A 216 15.10 -16.70 0.52
CA ASP A 216 14.20 -17.81 0.23
C ASP A 216 13.78 -17.87 -1.25
N ALA A 217 14.13 -16.87 -2.07
CA ALA A 217 13.77 -16.82 -3.48
C ALA A 217 14.28 -18.03 -4.29
N GLU A 218 15.47 -18.53 -3.95
CA GLU A 218 16.06 -19.69 -4.63
C GLU A 218 15.30 -20.99 -4.40
N LYS A 219 14.44 -21.06 -3.37
CA LYS A 219 13.60 -22.23 -3.07
C LYS A 219 12.40 -22.34 -4.03
N GLY A 220 12.04 -21.25 -4.72
CA GLY A 220 11.03 -21.24 -5.78
C GLY A 220 9.56 -21.33 -5.32
N ASP A 221 9.27 -21.31 -4.01
CA ASP A 221 7.89 -21.26 -3.51
C ASP A 221 7.31 -19.84 -3.62
N LYS A 222 6.56 -19.62 -4.69
CA LYS A 222 6.00 -18.31 -5.03
C LYS A 222 4.97 -17.81 -4.02
N GLU A 223 4.23 -18.71 -3.38
CA GLU A 223 3.25 -18.33 -2.35
C GLU A 223 3.97 -17.87 -1.09
N ALA A 224 4.97 -18.64 -0.63
CA ALA A 224 5.77 -18.26 0.52
C ALA A 224 6.51 -16.92 0.30
N LEU A 225 7.01 -16.67 -0.91
CA LEU A 225 7.63 -15.39 -1.26
C LEU A 225 6.63 -14.24 -1.24
N PHE A 226 5.41 -14.45 -1.70
CA PHE A 226 4.37 -13.43 -1.61
C PHE A 226 3.97 -13.16 -0.15
N ASP A 227 3.89 -14.18 0.69
CA ASP A 227 3.63 -14.02 2.12
C ASP A 227 4.74 -13.25 2.84
N LEU A 228 6.01 -13.51 2.52
CA LEU A 228 7.14 -12.72 3.04
C LEU A 228 7.06 -11.25 2.60
N ARG A 229 6.57 -10.98 1.39
CA ARG A 229 6.34 -9.61 0.92
C ARG A 229 5.20 -8.95 1.70
N LEU A 230 4.10 -9.65 1.94
CA LEU A 230 2.98 -9.16 2.76
C LEU A 230 3.42 -8.88 4.20
N GLN A 231 4.29 -9.73 4.77
CA GLN A 231 4.85 -9.54 6.10
C GLN A 231 5.61 -8.20 6.21
N ILE A 232 6.37 -7.82 5.18
CA ILE A 232 7.05 -6.50 5.15
C ILE A 232 6.02 -5.35 5.25
N LEU A 233 4.87 -5.45 4.60
CA LEU A 233 3.83 -4.41 4.71
C LEU A 233 3.13 -4.39 6.08
N GLN A 234 2.99 -5.55 6.72
CA GLN A 234 2.43 -5.64 8.07
C GLN A 234 3.35 -5.00 9.12
N GLU A 235 4.66 -5.02 8.89
CA GLU A 235 5.68 -4.49 9.81
C GLU A 235 5.98 -3.00 9.61
N LEU A 236 5.59 -2.42 8.47
CA LEU A 236 5.87 -1.03 8.11
C LEU A 236 4.62 -0.16 8.16
N ASP A 237 4.65 0.93 8.93
CA ASP A 237 3.72 2.05 8.76
C ASP A 237 4.29 3.01 7.69
N PRO A 238 3.58 3.25 6.57
CA PRO A 238 4.06 4.16 5.53
C PRO A 238 4.18 5.63 5.99
N PHE A 239 3.64 6.00 7.15
CA PHE A 239 3.80 7.33 7.74
C PHE A 239 4.85 7.37 8.86
N ASP A 240 5.31 6.22 9.34
CA ASP A 240 6.23 6.10 10.48
C ASP A 240 7.29 5.02 10.22
N SER A 241 8.19 5.32 9.29
CA SER A 241 9.39 4.53 8.99
C SER A 241 10.57 5.43 8.65
N GLY A 242 11.79 4.87 8.66
CA GLY A 242 13.01 5.60 8.31
C GLY A 242 13.01 6.15 6.87
N ALA A 243 12.16 5.63 6.00
CA ALA A 243 12.01 6.08 4.60
C ALA A 243 10.66 6.76 4.32
N ALA A 244 9.81 7.02 5.31
CA ALA A 244 8.42 7.43 5.09
C ALA A 244 8.32 8.67 4.19
N ALA A 245 9.08 9.74 4.47
CA ALA A 245 9.04 10.96 3.67
C ALA A 245 9.47 10.69 2.21
N LEU A 246 10.51 9.88 2.02
CA LEU A 246 11.00 9.51 0.69
C LEU A 246 9.98 8.66 -0.06
N GLN A 247 9.34 7.69 0.59
CA GLN A 247 8.31 6.84 0.00
C GLN A 247 7.07 7.62 -0.40
N LEU A 248 6.59 8.53 0.46
CA LEU A 248 5.41 9.34 0.17
C LEU A 248 5.66 10.25 -1.04
N HIS A 249 6.88 10.78 -1.18
CA HIS A 249 7.31 11.52 -2.39
C HIS A 249 7.24 10.66 -3.66
N HIS A 250 7.78 9.44 -3.61
CA HIS A 250 7.72 8.51 -4.74
C HIS A 250 6.27 8.10 -5.06
N LEU A 251 5.42 7.93 -4.05
CA LEU A 251 4.03 7.52 -4.21
C LEU A 251 3.19 8.62 -4.85
N GLU A 252 3.40 9.87 -4.42
CA GLU A 252 2.76 11.03 -5.04
C GLU A 252 3.22 11.22 -6.49
N HIS A 253 4.51 11.07 -6.78
CA HIS A 253 5.01 11.07 -8.15
C HIS A 253 4.31 10.02 -9.01
N ASN A 254 4.27 8.76 -8.55
CA ASN A 254 3.61 7.68 -9.26
C ASN A 254 2.12 7.97 -9.49
N ARG A 255 1.44 8.54 -8.49
CA ARG A 255 0.03 8.92 -8.60
C ARG A 255 -0.18 9.95 -9.71
N GLN A 256 0.62 11.02 -9.74
CA GLN A 256 0.51 12.07 -10.75
C GLN A 256 0.85 11.59 -12.16
N VAL A 257 1.85 10.71 -12.29
CA VAL A 257 2.20 10.07 -13.57
C VAL A 257 1.04 9.22 -14.04
N MET A 258 0.46 8.40 -13.14
CA MET A 258 -0.64 7.51 -13.51
C MET A 258 -1.93 8.25 -13.83
N ALA A 259 -2.26 9.32 -13.11
CA ALA A 259 -3.41 10.16 -13.45
C ALA A 259 -3.28 10.74 -14.88
N ARG A 260 -2.10 11.28 -15.23
CA ARG A 260 -1.81 11.75 -16.60
C ARG A 260 -1.88 10.62 -17.63
N ASN A 261 -1.25 9.49 -17.35
CA ASN A 261 -1.22 8.33 -18.24
C ASN A 261 -2.63 7.73 -18.48
N LEU A 262 -3.52 7.82 -17.50
CA LEU A 262 -4.89 7.32 -17.56
C LEU A 262 -5.90 8.39 -18.03
N GLY A 263 -5.47 9.65 -18.21
CA GLY A 263 -6.33 10.76 -18.58
C GLY A 263 -7.34 11.12 -17.48
N GLU A 264 -6.89 11.13 -16.23
CA GLU A 264 -7.67 11.56 -15.06
C GLU A 264 -7.30 13.00 -14.70
N ASP A 265 -8.30 13.78 -14.29
CA ASP A 265 -8.08 15.10 -13.70
C ASP A 265 -7.48 14.93 -12.29
N ILE A 266 -6.44 15.70 -11.97
CA ILE A 266 -5.71 15.68 -10.68
C ILE A 266 -6.29 16.74 -9.75
#